data_AF-A0A959QAL2-F1
#
_entry.id   AF-A0A959QAL2-F1
#
_cell.length_a   1.000
_cell.length_b   1.000
_cell.length_c   1.000
_cell.angle_alpha   90.00
_cell.angle_beta   90.00
_cell.angle_gamma   90.00
#
_symmetry.space_group_name_H-M   'P 1'
#
loop_
_entity.id
_entity.type
_entity.pdbx_description
1 polymer ?
#
loop_
_entity_poly.entity_id
_entity_poly.type
_entity_poly.pdbx_seq_one_letter_code
_entity_poly.pdbx_strand_id
1 'polypeptide(L)' 'GEITFWLGLFLFGLAADPTYWWTMAGYLAMVWLFWFISIPMMEKRMVARRPDYREVTKGIPRLFPGFWK' A
#
# COMPACT_ATOMS: atom_id res chain seq x y z
N GLY A 1 0.93 0.99 -8.24
CA GLY A 1 0.59 -0.02 -9.27
C GLY A 1 0.08 -1.30 -8.62
N GLU A 2 0.85 -1.91 -7.73
CA GLU A 2 0.54 -3.23 -7.16
C GLU A 2 -0.77 -3.29 -6.36
N ILE A 3 -1.11 -2.26 -5.58
CA ILE A 3 -2.38 -2.23 -4.80
C ILE A 3 -3.60 -2.29 -5.73
N THR A 4 -3.57 -1.56 -6.85
CA THR A 4 -4.63 -1.56 -7.87
C THR A 4 -4.66 -2.88 -8.65
N PHE A 5 -3.50 -3.50 -8.88
CA PHE A 5 -3.41 -4.83 -9.48
C PHE A 5 -4.06 -5.91 -8.60
N TRP A 6 -3.76 -5.92 -7.31
CA TRP A 6 -4.38 -6.85 -6.35
C TRP A 6 -5.87 -6.60 -6.17
N LEU A 7 -6.32 -5.33 -6.26
CA LEU A 7 -7.74 -4.98 -6.25
C LEU A 7 -8.45 -5.54 -7.47
N GLY A 8 -7.82 -5.42 -8.65
CA GLY A 8 -8.33 -6.03 -9.88
C GLY A 8 -8.45 -7.55 -9.76
N LEU A 9 -7.43 -8.22 -9.22
CA LEU A 9 -7.44 -9.68 -9.01
C LEU A 9 -8.60 -10.12 -8.11
N PHE A 10 -8.86 -9.35 -7.04
CA PHE A 10 -10.00 -9.59 -6.15
C PHE A 10 -11.35 -9.41 -6.86
N LEU A 11 -11.52 -8.32 -7.61
CA LEU A 11 -12.75 -8.05 -8.36
C LEU A 11 -13.04 -9.12 -9.42
N PHE A 12 -12.00 -9.62 -10.10
CA PHE A 12 -12.15 -10.74 -11.05
C PHE A 12 -12.52 -12.06 -10.36
N GLY A 13 -11.96 -12.34 -9.18
CA GLY A 13 -12.32 -13.53 -8.39
C GLY A 13 -13.78 -13.50 -7.93
N LEU A 14 -14.26 -12.33 -7.50
CA LEU A 14 -15.64 -12.13 -7.06
C LEU A 14 -16.65 -12.14 -8.23
N ALA A 15 -16.22 -11.70 -9.42
CA ALA A 15 -17.01 -11.78 -10.64
C ALA A 15 -17.11 -13.21 -11.20
N ALA A 16 -16.12 -14.07 -10.93
CA ALA A 16 -16.10 -15.46 -11.39
C ALA A 16 -17.02 -16.35 -10.55
N ASP A 17 -17.00 -16.22 -9.22
CA ASP A 17 -17.95 -16.88 -8.34
C ASP A 17 -18.06 -16.12 -7.00
N PRO A 18 -19.27 -15.72 -6.56
CA PRO A 18 -19.45 -14.97 -5.32
C PRO A 18 -19.06 -15.77 -4.05
N THR A 19 -18.93 -17.09 -4.15
CA THR A 19 -18.47 -17.94 -3.04
C THR A 19 -17.01 -17.65 -2.66
N TYR A 20 -16.23 -17.04 -3.56
CA TYR A 20 -14.85 -16.63 -3.30
C TYR A 20 -14.71 -15.32 -2.54
N TRP A 21 -15.76 -14.82 -1.87
CA TRP A 21 -15.70 -13.62 -1.01
C TRP A 21 -14.54 -13.64 0.00
N TRP A 22 -14.09 -14.83 0.44
CA TRP A 22 -12.96 -15.00 1.36
C TRP A 22 -11.63 -14.47 0.78
N THR A 23 -11.49 -14.40 -0.55
CA THR A 23 -10.30 -13.83 -1.22
C THR A 23 -10.10 -12.35 -0.90
N MET A 24 -11.14 -11.66 -0.42
CA MET A 24 -11.05 -10.30 0.12
C MET A 24 -10.11 -10.22 1.33
N ALA A 25 -10.07 -11.26 2.17
CA ALA A 25 -9.16 -11.31 3.31
C ALA A 25 -7.70 -11.38 2.86
N GLY A 26 -7.42 -12.10 1.77
CA GLY A 26 -6.09 -12.14 1.15
C GLY A 26 -5.67 -10.78 0.56
N TYR A 27 -6.59 -10.10 -0.12
CA TYR A 27 -6.39 -8.73 -0.59
C TYR A 27 -6.08 -7.78 0.57
N LEU A 28 -6.92 -7.80 1.62
CA LEU A 28 -6.73 -6.95 2.79
C LEU A 28 -5.40 -7.22 3.49
N ALA A 29 -5.02 -8.49 3.64
CA ALA A 29 -3.74 -8.89 4.23
C ALA A 29 -2.55 -8.36 3.42
N MET A 30 -2.61 -8.43 2.08
CA MET A 30 -1.58 -7.86 1.21
C MET A 30 -1.51 -6.33 1.35
N VAL A 31 -2.65 -5.64 1.33
CA VAL A 31 -2.68 -4.17 1.54
C VAL A 31 -2.12 -3.80 2.91
N TRP A 32 -2.47 -4.53 3.96
CA TRP A 32 -1.94 -4.33 5.30
C TRP A 32 -0.43 -4.54 5.37
N LEU A 33 0.10 -5.58 4.73
CA LEU A 33 1.53 -5.85 4.69
C LEU A 33 2.29 -4.73 3.98
N PHE A 34 1.75 -4.23 2.87
CA PHE A 34 2.34 -3.07 2.20
C PHE A 34 2.29 -1.80 3.07
N TRP A 35 1.17 -1.56 3.74
CA TRP A 35 0.96 -0.35 4.53
C TRP A 35 1.79 -0.32 5.83
N PHE A 36 1.80 -1.42 6.57
CA PHE A 36 2.46 -1.53 7.87
C PHE A 36 3.92 -1.96 7.81
N ILE A 37 4.34 -2.67 6.76
CA ILE A 37 5.70 -3.23 6.69
C ILE A 37 6.49 -2.53 5.59
N SER A 38 6.03 -2.56 4.34
CA SER A 38 6.85 -2.11 3.20
C SER A 38 7.21 -0.62 3.28
N ILE A 39 6.22 0.24 3.53
CA ILE A 39 6.40 1.69 3.57
C ILE A 39 7.25 2.17 4.74
N PRO A 40 6.95 1.82 6.02
CA PRO A 40 7.78 2.27 7.12
C PRO A 40 9.18 1.64 7.09
N MET A 41 9.35 0.45 6.52
CA MET A 41 10.67 -0.16 6.35
C MET A 41 11.50 0.56 5.29
N MET A 42 10.91 0.92 4.14
CA MET A 42 11.55 1.75 3.12
C MET A 42 11.92 3.13 3.66
N GLU A 43 11.03 3.76 4.42
CA GLU A 43 11.28 5.07 5.02
C GLU A 43 12.42 5.00 6.06
N LYS A 44 12.40 4.01 6.96
CA LYS A 44 13.49 3.80 7.94
C LYS A 44 14.83 3.57 7.25
N ARG A 45 14.86 2.81 6.15
CA ARG A 45 16.08 2.55 5.36
C ARG A 45 16.59 3.82 4.66
N MET A 46 15.70 4.67 4.15
CA MET A 46 16.08 5.93 3.49
C MET A 46 16.60 6.97 4.49
N VAL A 47 15.95 7.13 5.65
CA VAL A 47 16.40 8.02 6.73
C VAL A 47 17.78 7.60 7.27
N ALA A 48 18.04 6.28 7.37
CA ALA A 48 19.34 5.77 7.79
C ALA A 48 20.47 6.06 6.78
N ARG A 49 20.15 6.20 5.49
CA ARG A 49 21.13 6.49 4.43
C ARG A 49 21.28 7.98 4.12
N ARG A 50 20.27 8.80 4.40
CA ARG A 50 20.28 10.26 4.21
C ARG A 50 19.54 10.92 5.38
N PRO A 51 20.24 11.53 6.34
CA PRO A 51 19.59 12.19 7.49
C PRO A 51 18.71 13.39 7.07
N ASP A 52 19.06 14.07 5.97
CA ASP A 52 18.30 15.17 5.35
C ASP A 52 16.93 14.73 4.80
N TYR A 53 16.74 13.43 4.55
CA TYR A 53 15.51 12.87 3.98
C TYR A 53 14.28 13.06 4.89
N ARG A 54 14.49 13.24 6.22
CA ARG A 54 13.41 13.52 7.17
C ARG A 54 12.78 14.89 6.98
N GLU A 55 13.53 15.88 6.52
CA GLU A 55 13.04 17.24 6.36
C GLU A 55 12.25 17.38 5.06
N VAL A 56 12.70 16.72 3.98
CA VAL A 56 12.00 16.68 2.70
C VAL A 56 10.67 15.91 2.78
N THR A 57 10.60 14.86 3.60
CA THR A 57 9.41 13.98 3.68
C THR A 57 8.31 14.54 4.60
N LYS A 58 8.57 15.58 5.40
CA LYS A 58 7.59 16.16 6.36
C LYS A 58 6.31 16.69 5.72
N GLY A 59 6.34 17.02 4.43
CA GLY A 59 5.19 17.54 3.69
C GLY A 59 4.69 16.62 2.57
N ILE A 60 5.27 15.42 2.40
CA ILE A 60 4.95 14.55 1.28
C ILE A 60 4.09 13.38 1.77
N PRO A 61 2.84 13.28 1.32
CA PRO A 61 1.97 12.18 1.73
C PRO A 61 2.52 10.83 1.26
N ARG A 62 2.63 9.87 2.19
CA ARG A 62 3.35 8.58 2.03
C ARG A 62 2.74 7.60 1.03
N LEU A 63 1.48 7.78 0.65
CA LEU A 63 0.73 6.75 -0.09
C LEU A 63 -0.16 7.33 -1.20
N PHE A 64 -0.74 8.51 -0.98
CA PHE A 64 -1.59 9.19 -1.95
C PHE A 64 -0.96 10.53 -2.32
N PRO A 65 -0.81 10.87 -3.62
CA PRO A 65 -0.54 12.26 -3.97
C PRO A 65 -1.72 13.08 -3.43
N GLY A 66 -1.43 14.08 -2.60
CA GLY A 66 -2.42 14.78 -1.79
C GLY A 66 -3.65 15.18 -2.59
N PHE A 67 -4.77 14.50 -2.34
CA PHE A 67 -6.08 14.86 -2.90
C PHE A 67 -6.84 15.83 -1.99
N TRP A 68 -6.16 16.41 -1.02
CA TRP A 68 -6.72 17.40 -0.11
C TRP A 68 -5.79 18.61 -0.11
N LYS A 69 -6.34 19.72 -0.62
CA LYS A 69 -5.81 21.07 -0.42
C LYS A 69 -5.89 21.43 1.05
#